data_AF-A0A7K4H5W5-F1
#
_entry.id   AF-A0A7K4H5W5-F1
#
_cell.length_a   1.000
_cell.length_b   1.000
_cell.length_c   1.000
_cell.angle_alpha   90.00
_cell.angle_beta   90.00
_cell.angle_gamma   90.00
#
_symmetry.space_group_name_H-M   'P 1'
#
loop_
_entity.id
_entity.type
_entity.pdbx_description
1 polymer ?
#
loop_
_entity_poly.entity_id
_entity_poly.type
_entity_poly.pdbx_seq_one_letter_code
_entity_poly.pdbx_strand_id
1 'polypeptide(L)'
;MAITEVKKNVNISHANIQFICPVCKIRKYLEVPKSVIEEAKQLTTMSIASGLVCEHQFQAFVDKNYQVRGYQRVDFEFEQKVNQEKASDFSNIRQDDKELFENLVLEGNYVEYKPKKIESKKKEYIRNQESSSQKKKMTLKDIYNEFWELIDDDNDKFKDFIKNDLRRSQNPLL
;
A
#
# COMPACT_ATOMS: atom_id res chain seq x y z
N MET A 1 -21.67 -43.38 -3.24
CA MET A 1 -20.85 -42.57 -4.16
C MET A 1 -19.58 -42.20 -3.42
N ALA A 2 -18.44 -42.74 -3.86
CA ALA A 2 -17.15 -42.52 -3.21
C ALA A 2 -16.56 -41.19 -3.69
N ILE A 3 -16.18 -40.32 -2.75
CA ILE A 3 -15.47 -39.08 -3.03
C ILE A 3 -13.98 -39.43 -2.96
N THR A 4 -13.37 -39.67 -4.11
CA THR A 4 -11.92 -39.91 -4.20
C THR A 4 -11.17 -38.60 -3.99
N GLU A 5 -10.46 -38.50 -2.87
CA GLU A 5 -9.50 -37.45 -2.59
C GLU A 5 -8.31 -37.56 -3.55
N VAL A 6 -8.18 -36.59 -4.46
CA VAL A 6 -7.03 -36.46 -5.35
C VAL A 6 -5.86 -35.87 -4.54
N LYS A 7 -5.06 -36.73 -3.91
CA LYS A 7 -3.78 -36.35 -3.32
C LYS A 7 -2.78 -36.05 -4.43
N LYS A 8 -2.69 -34.79 -4.86
CA LYS A 8 -1.58 -34.30 -5.68
C LYS A 8 -0.32 -34.21 -4.80
N ASN A 9 0.50 -35.25 -4.84
CA ASN A 9 1.89 -35.18 -4.38
C ASN A 9 2.67 -34.25 -5.31
N VAL A 10 2.76 -32.96 -4.98
CA VAL A 10 3.60 -32.01 -5.70
C VAL A 10 5.00 -32.11 -5.13
N ASN A 11 5.92 -32.69 -5.88
CA ASN A 11 7.33 -32.75 -5.52
C ASN A 11 7.95 -31.38 -5.84
N ILE A 12 8.02 -30.49 -4.84
CA ILE A 12 8.52 -29.12 -5.04
C ILE A 12 10.05 -29.16 -5.04
N SER A 13 10.65 -28.94 -6.21
CA SER A 13 12.10 -28.81 -6.35
C SER A 13 12.56 -27.41 -5.95
N HIS A 14 13.66 -27.33 -5.19
CA HIS A 14 14.23 -26.09 -4.68
C HIS A 14 15.56 -25.79 -5.37
N ALA A 15 15.90 -24.51 -5.48
CA ALA A 15 17.19 -24.00 -5.94
C ALA A 15 17.84 -23.16 -4.84
N ASN A 16 19.16 -23.31 -4.68
CA ASN A 16 19.94 -22.50 -3.74
C ASN A 16 20.54 -21.29 -4.46
N ILE A 17 20.10 -20.09 -4.10
CA ILE A 17 20.48 -18.84 -4.76
C ILE A 17 21.21 -17.93 -3.78
N GLN A 18 22.34 -17.36 -4.21
CA GLN A 18 23.10 -16.41 -3.41
C GLN A 18 22.52 -15.00 -3.57
N PHE A 19 22.10 -14.41 -2.46
CA PHE A 19 21.68 -13.02 -2.37
C PHE A 19 22.75 -12.18 -1.68
N ILE A 20 22.95 -10.95 -2.17
CA ILE A 20 23.87 -9.97 -1.62
C ILE A 20 23.08 -8.73 -1.24
N CYS A 21 23.12 -8.32 0.02
CA CYS A 21 22.47 -7.08 0.43
C CYS A 21 23.09 -5.88 -0.30
N PRO A 22 22.31 -5.05 -1.00
CA PRO A 22 22.84 -3.88 -1.71
C PRO A 22 23.39 -2.80 -0.76
N VAL A 23 22.96 -2.79 0.50
CA VAL A 23 23.33 -1.80 1.53
C VAL A 23 24.61 -2.18 2.26
N CYS A 24 24.65 -3.36 2.92
CA CYS A 24 25.76 -3.78 3.76
C CYS A 24 26.67 -4.86 3.14
N LYS A 25 26.34 -5.35 1.94
CA LYS A 25 27.10 -6.36 1.19
C LYS A 25 27.21 -7.75 1.84
N ILE A 26 26.46 -8.01 2.92
CA ILE A 26 26.30 -9.35 3.50
C ILE A 26 25.73 -10.30 2.44
N ARG A 27 26.25 -11.53 2.40
CA ARG A 27 25.85 -12.57 1.45
C ARG A 27 25.18 -13.72 2.19
N LYS A 28 24.11 -14.26 1.62
CA LYS A 28 23.44 -15.46 2.15
C LYS A 28 22.83 -16.28 1.03
N TYR A 29 22.85 -17.59 1.18
CA TYR A 29 22.11 -18.50 0.30
C TYR A 29 20.70 -18.69 0.84
N LEU A 30 19.70 -18.59 -0.04
CA LEU A 30 18.31 -18.87 0.27
C LEU A 30 17.79 -19.99 -0.65
N GLU A 31 16.98 -20.87 -0.09
CA GLU A 31 16.27 -21.90 -0.84
C GLU A 31 14.98 -21.33 -1.43
N VAL A 32 14.85 -21.42 -2.75
CA VAL A 32 13.72 -20.87 -3.50
C VAL A 32 13.07 -21.99 -4.32
N PRO A 33 11.75 -22.18 -4.24
CA PRO A 33 11.05 -23.12 -5.12
C PRO A 33 11.24 -22.75 -6.59
N LYS A 34 11.65 -23.72 -7.41
CA LYS A 34 11.91 -23.48 -8.84
C LYS A 34 10.67 -22.99 -9.60
N SER A 35 9.48 -23.41 -9.16
CA SER A 35 8.19 -22.98 -9.73
C SER A 35 8.02 -21.46 -9.75
N VAL A 36 8.45 -20.76 -8.71
CA VAL A 36 8.32 -19.29 -8.60
C VAL A 36 9.16 -18.57 -9.67
N ILE A 37 10.26 -19.20 -10.11
CA ILE A 37 11.16 -18.63 -11.12
C ILE A 37 10.70 -19.01 -12.54
N GLU A 38 10.21 -20.22 -12.70
CA GLU A 38 9.75 -20.76 -14.00
C GLU A 38 8.45 -20.09 -14.49
N GLU A 39 7.58 -19.64 -13.59
CA GLU A 39 6.34 -18.92 -13.92
C GLU A 39 6.58 -17.57 -14.60
N ALA A 40 7.73 -16.93 -14.38
CA ALA A 40 8.05 -15.63 -14.94
C ALA A 40 8.55 -15.70 -16.39
N LYS A 41 8.21 -14.69 -17.21
CA LYS A 41 8.65 -14.64 -18.62
C LYS A 41 10.18 -14.54 -18.75
N GLN A 42 10.85 -13.72 -17.94
CA GLN A 42 12.30 -13.48 -18.04
C GLN A 42 12.99 -13.29 -16.69
N LEU A 43 12.48 -12.40 -15.83
CA LEU A 43 13.00 -12.11 -14.51
C LEU A 43 11.91 -12.27 -13.46
N THR A 44 12.27 -12.84 -12.32
CA THR A 44 11.45 -12.94 -11.13
C THR A 44 11.90 -11.91 -10.12
N THR A 45 10.99 -11.03 -9.71
CA THR A 45 11.22 -10.08 -8.63
C THR A 45 10.93 -10.74 -7.30
N MET A 46 11.91 -10.74 -6.40
CA MET A 46 11.79 -11.31 -5.06
C MET A 46 11.95 -10.20 -4.02
N SER A 47 10.96 -10.08 -3.12
CA SER A 47 11.06 -9.18 -1.96
C SER A 47 11.79 -9.89 -0.82
N ILE A 48 12.91 -9.33 -0.39
CA ILE A 48 13.72 -9.86 0.71
C ILE A 48 13.45 -8.99 1.93
N ALA A 49 12.64 -9.51 2.84
CA ALA A 49 12.33 -8.88 4.13
C ALA A 49 13.58 -8.80 5.02
N SER A 50 13.53 -7.86 5.98
CA SER A 50 14.54 -7.75 7.03
C SER A 50 14.66 -9.06 7.83
N GLY A 51 15.88 -9.41 8.21
CA GLY A 51 16.21 -10.65 8.92
C GLY A 51 16.45 -11.87 8.02
N LEU A 52 15.99 -11.86 6.76
CA LEU A 52 16.23 -13.01 5.86
C LEU A 52 17.70 -13.10 5.46
N VAL A 53 18.31 -12.02 4.99
CA VAL A 53 19.75 -11.94 4.65
C VAL A 53 20.51 -11.12 5.69
N CYS A 54 19.94 -9.98 6.07
CA CYS A 54 20.43 -9.05 7.08
C CYS A 54 19.25 -8.16 7.51
N GLU A 55 19.48 -7.15 8.35
CA GLU A 55 18.42 -6.24 8.83
C GLU A 55 17.83 -5.31 7.74
N HIS A 56 18.45 -5.21 6.57
CA HIS A 56 17.95 -4.38 5.47
C HIS A 56 16.94 -5.12 4.60
N GLN A 57 15.86 -4.42 4.23
CA GLN A 57 14.89 -4.84 3.23
C GLN A 57 15.30 -4.36 1.82
N PHE A 58 15.14 -5.24 0.82
CA PHE A 58 15.44 -4.94 -0.58
C PHE A 58 14.73 -5.90 -1.53
N GLN A 59 14.65 -5.55 -2.80
CA GLN A 59 14.20 -6.45 -3.86
C GLN A 59 15.38 -6.96 -4.68
N ALA A 60 15.28 -8.19 -5.15
CA ALA A 60 16.26 -8.84 -6.02
C ALA A 60 15.59 -9.36 -7.29
N PHE A 61 16.28 -9.22 -8.43
CA PHE A 61 15.81 -9.71 -9.72
C PHE A 61 16.57 -10.98 -10.08
N VAL A 62 15.87 -12.11 -10.15
CA VAL A 62 16.44 -13.43 -10.41
C VAL A 62 16.06 -13.88 -11.82
N ASP A 63 17.01 -14.40 -12.58
CA ASP A 63 16.75 -14.96 -13.91
C ASP A 63 16.41 -16.46 -13.89
N LYS A 64 16.10 -17.02 -15.07
CA LYS A 64 15.81 -18.45 -15.27
C LYS A 64 17.01 -19.38 -15.01
N ASN A 65 18.22 -18.84 -14.91
CA ASN A 65 19.42 -19.58 -14.58
C ASN A 65 19.71 -19.53 -13.06
N TYR A 66 18.74 -19.06 -12.25
CA TYR A 66 18.85 -18.93 -10.80
C TYR A 66 19.96 -17.95 -10.38
N GLN A 67 20.26 -16.97 -11.23
CA GLN A 67 21.25 -15.92 -10.94
C GLN A 67 20.57 -14.59 -10.67
N VAL A 68 21.07 -13.89 -9.66
CA VAL A 68 20.62 -12.53 -9.35
C VAL A 68 21.25 -11.54 -10.35
N ARG A 69 20.42 -10.81 -11.08
CA ARG A 69 20.81 -9.82 -12.10
C ARG A 69 20.88 -8.39 -11.58
N GLY A 70 20.14 -8.08 -10.51
CA GLY A 70 20.12 -6.75 -9.94
C GLY A 70 19.42 -6.70 -8.60
N TYR A 71 19.53 -5.54 -7.96
CA TYR A 71 18.92 -5.24 -6.67
C TYR A 71 18.25 -3.87 -6.72
N GLN A 72 17.16 -3.72 -5.98
CA GLN A 72 16.48 -2.45 -5.76
C GLN A 72 16.32 -2.20 -4.26
N ARG A 73 16.68 -0.99 -3.80
CA ARG A 73 16.50 -0.56 -2.41
C ARG A 73 15.05 -0.08 -2.24
N VAL A 74 14.52 -0.26 -1.04
CA VAL A 74 13.22 0.32 -0.66
C VAL A 74 13.48 1.72 -0.13
N ASP A 75 12.97 2.74 -0.81
CA ASP A 75 13.15 4.15 -0.42
C ASP A 75 12.15 4.56 0.68
N PHE A 76 10.96 3.95 0.67
CA PHE A 76 9.89 4.20 1.62
C PHE A 76 9.06 2.94 1.85
N GLU A 77 8.76 2.64 3.11
CA GLU A 77 7.91 1.53 3.52
C GLU A 77 6.83 2.06 4.47
N PHE A 78 5.59 1.61 4.29
CA PHE A 78 4.50 1.94 5.19
C PHE A 78 4.64 1.16 6.50
N GLU A 79 4.51 1.83 7.64
CA GLU A 79 4.40 1.16 8.93
C GLU A 79 3.17 0.25 8.94
N GLN A 80 3.38 -1.06 8.99
CA GLN A 80 2.30 -1.98 9.34
C GLN A 80 1.91 -1.70 10.79
N LYS A 81 0.75 -1.05 10.98
CA LYS A 81 0.09 -1.04 12.28
C LYS A 81 -0.28 -2.49 12.59
N VAL A 82 0.57 -3.16 13.38
CA VAL A 82 0.31 -4.49 13.90
C VAL A 82 -0.88 -4.36 14.85
N ASN A 83 -2.10 -4.47 14.32
CA ASN A 83 -3.19 -4.98 15.13
C ASN A 83 -2.77 -6.41 15.44
N GLN A 84 -2.26 -6.62 16.65
CA GLN A 84 -2.07 -7.96 17.19
C GLN A 84 -3.44 -8.59 17.28
N GLU A 85 -3.90 -9.22 16.21
CA GLU A 85 -4.98 -10.19 16.24
C GLU A 85 -4.45 -11.42 16.95
N LYS A 86 -4.33 -11.30 18.29
CA LYS A 86 -4.38 -12.46 19.15
C LYS A 86 -5.78 -13.03 18.97
N ALA A 87 -5.84 -14.31 18.62
CA ALA A 87 -7.07 -15.10 18.64
C ALA A 87 -7.54 -15.29 20.10
N SER A 88 -7.98 -14.21 20.73
CA SER A 88 -8.71 -14.17 22.00
C SER A 88 -8.99 -12.70 22.28
N ASP A 89 -10.17 -12.24 21.87
CA ASP A 89 -11.07 -11.46 22.72
C ASP A 89 -11.98 -10.58 21.87
N PHE A 90 -13.26 -10.95 21.82
CA PHE A 90 -14.37 -10.08 21.40
C PHE A 90 -14.56 -8.85 22.31
N SER A 91 -13.55 -8.44 23.09
CA SER A 91 -13.69 -7.43 24.13
C SER A 91 -13.52 -5.99 23.64
N ASN A 92 -13.02 -5.77 22.43
CA ASN A 92 -12.88 -4.42 21.85
C ASN A 92 -13.82 -4.21 20.66
N ILE A 93 -15.12 -4.39 20.90
CA ILE A 93 -16.14 -3.82 20.02
C ILE A 93 -16.01 -2.30 20.12
N ARG A 94 -15.63 -1.63 19.01
CA ARG A 94 -15.77 -0.18 18.91
C ARG A 94 -17.24 0.16 19.06
N GLN A 95 -17.57 1.33 19.62
CA GLN A 95 -18.97 1.73 19.80
C GLN A 95 -19.80 1.61 18.51
N ASP A 96 -19.16 1.84 17.35
CA ASP A 96 -19.73 1.66 16.01
C ASP A 96 -20.06 0.19 15.67
N ASP A 97 -19.28 -0.79 16.11
CA ASP A 97 -19.57 -2.20 15.76
C ASP A 97 -20.71 -2.76 16.63
N LYS A 98 -20.89 -2.24 17.85
CA LYS A 98 -22.06 -2.58 18.70
C LYS A 98 -23.37 -2.22 18.00
N GLU A 99 -23.43 -1.02 17.41
CA GLU A 99 -24.59 -0.58 16.65
C GLU A 99 -24.82 -1.47 15.42
N LEU A 100 -23.75 -1.93 14.75
CA LEU A 100 -23.86 -2.87 13.64
C LEU A 100 -24.48 -4.21 14.07
N PHE A 101 -24.00 -4.80 15.17
CA PHE A 101 -24.51 -6.08 15.66
C PHE A 101 -25.91 -6.00 16.26
N GLU A 102 -26.27 -4.90 16.90
CA GLU A 102 -27.64 -4.69 17.41
C GLU A 102 -28.70 -4.64 16.32
N ASN A 103 -28.29 -4.30 15.10
CA ASN A 103 -29.17 -4.23 13.93
C ASN A 103 -29.16 -5.53 13.12
N LEU A 104 -28.42 -6.57 13.52
CA LEU A 104 -28.42 -7.87 12.84
C LEU A 104 -29.40 -8.84 13.53
N VAL A 105 -30.27 -9.47 12.74
CA VAL A 105 -31.18 -10.54 13.14
C VAL A 105 -30.65 -11.85 12.60
N LEU A 106 -30.47 -12.84 13.48
CA LEU A 106 -30.00 -14.18 13.15
C LEU A 106 -31.11 -15.20 13.46
N GLU A 107 -31.61 -15.89 12.44
CA GLU A 107 -32.58 -16.98 12.58
C GLU A 107 -32.09 -18.20 11.79
N GLY A 108 -31.51 -19.19 12.49
CA GLY A 108 -30.92 -20.37 11.86
C GLY A 108 -29.77 -19.99 10.91
N ASN A 109 -29.93 -20.30 9.62
CA ASN A 109 -28.95 -19.96 8.57
C ASN A 109 -29.24 -18.60 7.90
N TYR A 110 -30.20 -17.84 8.40
CA TYR A 110 -30.62 -16.57 7.84
C TYR A 110 -30.07 -15.40 8.66
N VAL A 111 -29.55 -14.40 7.96
CA VAL A 111 -29.00 -13.16 8.53
C VAL A 111 -29.66 -11.97 7.85
N GLU A 112 -30.28 -11.08 8.62
CA GLU A 112 -30.95 -9.88 8.11
C GLU A 112 -30.53 -8.63 8.89
N TYR A 113 -30.26 -7.53 8.19
CA TYR A 113 -29.92 -6.24 8.80
C TYR A 113 -31.17 -5.33 8.89
N LYS A 114 -31.56 -4.96 10.11
CA LYS A 114 -32.69 -4.08 10.44
C LYS A 114 -32.18 -2.84 11.19
N PRO A 115 -31.78 -1.78 10.47
CA PRO A 115 -31.32 -0.56 11.12
C PRO A 115 -32.47 0.10 11.89
N LYS A 116 -32.23 0.46 13.16
CA LYS A 116 -33.11 1.37 13.89
C LYS A 116 -33.12 2.72 13.17
N LYS A 117 -34.31 3.26 12.85
CA LYS A 117 -34.45 4.49 12.05
C LYS A 117 -33.64 5.64 12.65
N ILE A 118 -32.66 6.13 11.88
CA ILE A 118 -31.82 7.27 12.24
C ILE A 118 -32.62 8.55 11.98
N GLU A 119 -33.43 8.97 12.95
CA GLU A 119 -33.82 10.36 13.04
C GLU A 119 -32.70 11.12 13.76
N SER A 120 -31.99 11.98 13.00
CA SER A 120 -31.06 13.01 13.47
C SER A 120 -29.63 12.63 13.94
N LYS A 121 -28.77 12.10 13.06
CA LYS A 121 -27.29 12.12 13.27
C LYS A 121 -26.46 12.55 12.05
N LYS A 122 -26.91 13.56 11.31
CA LYS A 122 -26.16 14.08 10.13
C LYS A 122 -25.03 15.09 10.45
N LYS A 123 -24.71 15.37 11.72
CA LYS A 123 -23.82 16.49 12.10
C LYS A 123 -22.41 16.12 12.61
N GLU A 124 -22.09 14.86 12.91
CA GLU A 124 -20.82 14.54 13.59
C GLU A 124 -19.67 14.06 12.69
N TYR A 125 -19.90 13.75 11.42
CA TYR A 125 -18.88 13.13 10.56
C TYR A 125 -17.83 14.09 9.95
N ILE A 126 -17.84 15.39 10.28
CA ILE A 126 -16.89 16.37 9.69
C ILE A 126 -15.67 16.65 10.60
N ARG A 127 -15.62 16.17 11.85
CA ARG A 127 -14.67 16.70 12.85
C ARG A 127 -13.33 15.97 13.02
N ASN A 128 -13.12 14.81 12.40
CA ASN A 128 -11.95 13.94 12.70
C ASN A 128 -10.87 13.85 11.60
N GLN A 129 -10.55 14.97 10.93
CA GLN A 129 -9.40 15.08 10.01
C GLN A 129 -8.36 16.14 10.44
N GLU A 130 -8.14 16.33 11.75
CA GLU A 130 -7.03 17.16 12.21
C GLU A 130 -6.23 16.46 13.31
N SER A 131 -5.12 15.83 12.94
CA SER A 131 -3.93 15.83 13.80
C SER A 131 -2.63 15.54 13.02
N SER A 132 -1.70 16.50 13.15
CA SER A 132 -0.29 16.54 12.70
C SER A 132 0.01 16.86 11.23
N SER A 133 -0.45 18.02 10.78
CA SER A 133 0.43 18.91 10.02
C SER A 133 0.18 20.30 10.55
N GLN A 134 1.21 21.05 10.92
CA GLN A 134 1.05 22.48 11.10
C GLN A 134 0.46 23.01 9.79
N LYS A 135 -0.85 23.32 9.76
CA LYS A 135 -1.52 23.86 8.58
C LYS A 135 -0.91 25.22 8.30
N LYS A 136 0.18 25.21 7.54
CA LYS A 136 0.79 26.41 6.99
C LYS A 136 -0.32 27.06 6.19
N LYS A 137 -0.76 28.24 6.60
CA LYS A 137 -1.72 29.03 5.83
C LYS A 137 -1.00 29.41 4.53
N MET A 138 -1.16 28.59 3.49
CA MET A 138 -0.63 28.91 2.17
C MET A 138 -1.46 30.06 1.61
N THR A 139 -0.76 31.09 1.15
CA THR A 139 -1.39 32.19 0.42
C THR A 139 -1.68 31.75 -1.02
N LEU A 140 -2.57 32.46 -1.72
CA LEU A 140 -2.80 32.23 -3.15
C LEU A 140 -1.51 32.33 -3.96
N LYS A 141 -0.57 33.19 -3.55
CA LYS A 141 0.74 33.31 -4.17
C LYS A 141 1.60 32.05 -3.97
N ASP A 142 1.54 31.43 -2.80
CA ASP A 142 2.29 30.20 -2.51
C ASP A 142 1.77 29.05 -3.38
N ILE A 143 0.44 28.91 -3.46
CA ILE A 143 -0.22 27.93 -4.34
C ILE A 143 0.15 28.17 -5.80
N TYR A 144 0.14 29.43 -6.24
CA TYR A 144 0.52 29.76 -7.61
C TYR A 144 1.97 29.38 -7.91
N ASN A 145 2.90 29.71 -7.01
CA ASN A 145 4.32 29.44 -7.24
C ASN A 145 4.65 27.95 -7.32
N GLU A 146 3.93 27.12 -6.57
CA GLU A 146 4.13 25.66 -6.53
C GLU A 146 3.53 24.96 -7.75
N PHE A 147 2.42 25.47 -8.29
CA PHE A 147 1.64 24.78 -9.32
C PHE A 147 1.45 25.60 -10.61
N TRP A 148 2.28 26.63 -10.86
CA TRP A 148 2.10 27.52 -12.01
C TRP A 148 2.07 26.79 -13.35
N GLU A 149 2.74 25.64 -13.50
CA GLU A 149 2.73 24.84 -14.75
C GLU A 149 1.38 24.16 -15.03
N LEU A 150 0.55 23.99 -14.00
CA LEU A 150 -0.75 23.30 -14.07
C LEU A 150 -1.95 24.26 -14.09
N ILE A 151 -1.70 25.56 -14.02
CA ILE A 151 -2.73 26.59 -13.96
C ILE A 151 -2.89 27.20 -15.36
N ASP A 152 -4.08 27.07 -15.93
CA ASP A 152 -4.42 27.66 -17.23
C ASP A 152 -4.25 29.18 -17.24
N ASP A 153 -3.84 29.73 -18.39
CA ASP A 153 -3.67 31.18 -18.57
C ASP A 153 -4.98 31.97 -18.38
N ASP A 154 -6.12 31.33 -18.66
CA ASP A 154 -7.46 31.91 -18.53
C ASP A 154 -8.02 31.81 -17.10
N ASN A 155 -7.22 31.38 -16.12
CA ASN A 155 -7.69 31.25 -14.74
C ASN A 155 -7.87 32.62 -14.06
N ASP A 156 -9.13 33.03 -13.91
CA ASP A 156 -9.48 34.33 -13.29
C ASP A 156 -8.96 34.51 -11.86
N LYS A 157 -8.75 33.41 -11.09
CA LYS A 157 -8.25 33.50 -9.72
C LYS A 157 -6.76 33.80 -9.64
N PHE A 158 -6.01 33.46 -10.69
CA PHE A 158 -4.55 33.63 -10.74
C PHE A 158 -4.10 34.69 -11.75
N LYS A 159 -5.05 35.40 -12.37
CA LYS A 159 -4.83 36.39 -13.43
C LYS A 159 -3.73 37.40 -13.13
N ASP A 160 -3.69 37.90 -11.90
CA ASP A 160 -2.69 38.88 -11.48
C ASP A 160 -1.29 38.27 -11.34
N PHE A 161 -1.19 36.98 -11.03
CA PHE A 161 0.08 36.27 -10.96
C PHE A 161 0.55 35.86 -12.36
N ILE A 162 -0.36 35.37 -13.20
CA ILE A 162 -0.11 34.97 -14.60
C ILE A 162 0.44 36.14 -15.42
N LYS A 163 -0.19 37.32 -15.34
CA LYS A 163 0.24 38.51 -16.09
C LYS A 163 1.64 39.01 -15.73
N ASN A 164 2.08 38.77 -14.49
CA ASN A 164 3.35 39.27 -13.97
C ASN A 164 4.45 38.19 -13.96
N ASP A 165 4.16 36.98 -14.48
CA ASP A 165 5.10 35.87 -14.46
C ASP A 165 5.94 35.79 -15.73
N LEU A 166 7.20 36.23 -15.63
CA LEU A 166 8.18 36.16 -16.71
C LEU A 166 8.51 34.72 -17.14
N ARG A 167 8.23 33.72 -16.30
CA ARG A 167 8.45 32.30 -16.66
C ARG A 167 7.54 31.86 -17.80
N ARG A 168 6.33 32.41 -17.87
CA ARG A 168 5.35 32.10 -18.93
C ARG A 168 5.71 32.72 -20.27
N SER A 169 6.38 33.87 -20.28
CA SER A 169 6.84 34.49 -21.54
C SER A 169 8.08 33.84 -22.14
N GLN A 170 8.84 33.04 -21.36
CA GLN A 170 10.02 32.33 -21.84
C GLN A 170 9.76 30.89 -22.31
N ASN A 171 8.56 30.35 -22.09
CA ASN A 171 8.20 28.99 -22.50
C ASN A 171 6.89 28.97 -23.30
N PRO A 172 6.91 29.40 -24.57
CA PRO A 172 5.70 29.51 -25.40
C PRO A 172 5.25 28.17 -26.01
N LEU A 173 5.50 27.04 -25.35
CA LEU A 173 5.10 25.71 -25.84
C LEU A 173 4.05 25.07 -24.91
N LEU A 174 2.89 25.72 -24.89
CA LEU A 174 1.58 25.08 -24.99
C LEU A 174 0.76 25.86 -26.02
#